data_AF-A0A7S1N5J1-F1
#
_entry.id   AF-A0A7S1N5J1-F1
#
_cell.length_a   1.000
_cell.length_b   1.000
_cell.length_c   1.000
_cell.angle_alpha   90.00
_cell.angle_beta   90.00
_cell.angle_gamma   90.00
#
_symmetry.space_group_name_H-M   'P 1'
#
loop_
_entity.id
_entity.type
_entity.pdbx_description
1 polymer ?
#
loop_
_entity_poly.entity_id
_entity_poly.type
_entity_poly.pdbx_seq_one_letter_code
_entity_poly.pdbx_strand_id
1 'polypeptide(L)'
;PVLSGIPQLRALFQEADAKADALEAFVGKCEKELSRYLKSNTMPPIPLTEAIAVAKVKCVEESIDLCHRLQNEVGSYALMGGTGFEQKDFLTCCKFAEGDSRILMQKMVRDRLREFQKSAIPKSEWDEETHMCANLAQKIAEEVHRAGDKQKAWDDQWVEVYALSEVIMKRTMAAYMASG
;
A
#
# COMPACT_ATOMS: atom_id res chain seq x y z
N PRO A 1 8.96 -31.85 19.06
CA PRO A 1 8.30 -31.10 17.97
C PRO A 1 8.98 -29.75 17.78
N VAL A 2 9.42 -29.42 16.56
CA VAL A 2 9.98 -28.10 16.26
C VAL A 2 8.83 -27.10 16.16
N LEU A 3 8.97 -25.90 16.72
CA LEU A 3 7.91 -24.86 16.70
C LEU A 3 7.41 -24.56 15.27
N SER A 4 8.28 -24.61 14.27
CA SER A 4 7.94 -24.42 12.85
C SER A 4 7.03 -25.51 12.26
N GLY A 5 6.89 -26.66 12.94
CA GLY A 5 5.98 -27.74 12.51
C GLY A 5 4.52 -27.51 12.92
N ILE A 6 4.24 -26.47 13.71
CA ILE A 6 2.89 -26.13 14.16
C ILE A 6 2.08 -25.55 12.97
N PRO A 7 0.84 -26.01 12.72
CA PRO A 7 0.09 -25.66 11.51
C PRO A 7 -0.03 -24.15 11.24
N GLN A 8 -0.34 -23.35 12.26
CA GLN A 8 -0.51 -21.91 12.10
C GLN A 8 0.82 -21.17 11.83
N LEU A 9 1.92 -21.58 12.45
CA LEU A 9 3.26 -21.03 12.16
C LEU A 9 3.70 -21.38 10.75
N ARG A 10 3.50 -22.63 10.33
CA ARG A 10 3.81 -23.06 8.95
C ARG A 10 2.99 -22.28 7.92
N ALA A 11 1.70 -22.06 8.17
CA ALA A 11 0.86 -21.25 7.29
C ALA A 11 1.34 -19.80 7.22
N LEU A 12 1.74 -19.21 8.35
CA LEU A 12 2.28 -17.86 8.41
C LEU A 12 3.59 -17.73 7.60
N PHE A 13 4.51 -18.69 7.73
CA PHE A 13 5.75 -18.69 6.93
C PHE A 13 5.48 -18.82 5.44
N GLN A 14 4.57 -19.71 5.04
CA GLN A 14 4.20 -19.86 3.62
C GLN A 14 3.58 -18.58 3.04
N GLU A 15 2.73 -17.90 3.82
CA GLU A 15 2.18 -16.60 3.42
C GLU A 15 3.28 -15.53 3.32
N ALA A 16 4.20 -15.50 4.30
CA ALA A 16 5.30 -14.56 4.33
C ALA A 16 6.23 -14.73 3.14
N ASP A 17 6.64 -15.96 2.82
CA ASP A 17 7.49 -16.27 1.67
C ASP A 17 6.81 -15.83 0.36
N ALA A 18 5.54 -16.19 0.16
CA ALA A 18 4.81 -15.81 -1.06
C ALA A 18 4.66 -14.30 -1.22
N LYS A 19 4.41 -13.56 -0.12
CA LYS A 19 4.34 -12.10 -0.14
C LYS A 19 5.70 -11.47 -0.37
N ALA A 20 6.75 -11.99 0.28
CA ALA A 20 8.11 -11.51 0.12
C ALA A 20 8.59 -11.67 -1.33
N ASP A 21 8.42 -12.85 -1.93
CA ASP A 21 8.79 -13.11 -3.33
C ASP A 21 8.10 -12.13 -4.29
N ALA A 22 6.80 -11.91 -4.10
CA ALA A 22 6.03 -11.01 -4.95
C ALA A 22 6.48 -9.54 -4.81
N LEU A 23 6.76 -9.09 -3.58
CA LEU A 23 7.20 -7.73 -3.30
C LEU A 23 8.65 -7.52 -3.75
N GLU A 24 9.54 -8.49 -3.57
CA GLU A 24 10.93 -8.42 -3.98
C GLU A 24 11.04 -8.34 -5.51
N ALA A 25 10.23 -9.11 -6.24
CA ALA A 25 10.14 -8.99 -7.69
C ALA A 25 9.65 -7.60 -8.14
N PHE A 26 8.64 -7.05 -7.45
CA PHE A 26 8.09 -5.73 -7.74
C PHE A 26 9.09 -4.60 -7.46
N VAL A 27 9.73 -4.63 -6.30
CA VAL A 27 10.79 -3.67 -5.91
C VAL A 27 11.97 -3.77 -6.85
N GLY A 28 12.47 -4.97 -7.13
CA GLY A 28 13.61 -5.18 -8.02
C GLY A 28 13.37 -4.62 -9.43
N LYS A 29 12.12 -4.68 -9.93
CA LYS A 29 11.75 -4.00 -11.17
C LYS A 29 11.82 -2.48 -11.04
N CYS A 30 11.22 -1.91 -9.99
CA CYS A 30 11.26 -0.47 -9.73
C CYS A 30 12.70 0.05 -9.62
N GLU A 31 13.57 -0.64 -8.88
CA GLU A 31 14.98 -0.30 -8.70
C GLU A 31 15.76 -0.34 -10.01
N LYS A 32 15.56 -1.39 -10.81
CA LYS A 32 16.21 -1.55 -12.12
C LYS A 32 15.85 -0.40 -13.07
N GLU A 33 14.59 0.02 -13.09
CA GLU A 33 14.14 1.13 -13.92
C GLU A 33 14.60 2.47 -13.38
N LEU A 34 14.41 2.72 -12.07
CA LEU A 34 14.84 3.95 -11.41
C LEU A 34 16.35 4.20 -11.59
N SER A 35 17.16 3.14 -11.52
CA SER A 35 18.60 3.22 -11.74
C SER A 35 18.97 3.85 -13.09
N ARG A 36 18.15 3.67 -14.13
CA ARG A 36 18.40 4.29 -15.45
C ARG A 36 18.24 5.80 -15.37
N TYR A 37 17.16 6.27 -14.76
CA TYR A 37 16.84 7.68 -14.60
C TYR A 37 17.81 8.41 -13.68
N LEU A 38 18.26 7.75 -12.60
CA LEU A 38 19.28 8.28 -11.70
C LEU A 38 20.62 8.46 -12.43
N LYS A 39 21.04 7.48 -13.25
CA LYS A 39 22.29 7.55 -14.02
C LYS A 39 22.26 8.65 -15.08
N SER A 40 21.11 8.90 -15.69
CA SER A 40 20.94 9.96 -16.69
C SER A 40 20.58 11.33 -16.09
N ASN A 41 20.44 11.43 -14.77
CA ASN A 41 19.99 12.64 -14.07
C ASN A 41 18.68 13.21 -14.65
N THR A 42 17.73 12.33 -14.93
CA THR A 42 16.41 12.68 -15.50
C THR A 42 15.30 12.26 -14.56
N MET A 43 14.17 12.94 -14.63
CA MET A 43 13.01 12.60 -13.81
C MET A 43 12.38 11.27 -14.27
N PRO A 44 12.05 10.35 -13.33
CA PRO A 44 11.28 9.16 -13.65
C PRO A 44 9.85 9.54 -14.09
N PRO A 45 9.22 8.73 -14.96
CA PRO A 45 7.85 8.95 -15.39
C PRO A 45 6.85 8.68 -14.25
N ILE A 46 5.62 9.16 -14.42
CA ILE A 46 4.55 9.02 -13.42
C ILE A 46 4.31 7.56 -13.02
N PRO A 47 4.19 6.58 -13.94
CA PRO A 47 3.94 5.19 -13.57
C PRO A 47 5.03 4.59 -12.66
N LEU A 48 6.31 4.92 -12.89
CA LEU A 48 7.41 4.49 -12.03
C LEU A 48 7.35 5.18 -10.67
N THR A 49 7.03 6.47 -10.63
CA THR A 49 6.90 7.22 -9.36
C THR A 49 5.75 6.68 -8.50
N GLU A 50 4.62 6.36 -9.12
CA GLU A 50 3.49 5.71 -8.45
C GLU A 50 3.87 4.31 -7.96
N ALA A 51 4.52 3.50 -8.81
CA ALA A 51 4.98 2.17 -8.43
C ALA A 51 5.94 2.21 -7.23
N ILE A 52 6.88 3.16 -7.17
CA ILE A 52 7.77 3.35 -6.02
C ILE A 52 6.98 3.70 -4.75
N ALA A 53 6.00 4.60 -4.85
CA ALA A 53 5.16 4.94 -3.69
C ALA A 53 4.37 3.73 -3.18
N VAL A 54 3.84 2.89 -4.09
CA VAL A 54 3.18 1.63 -3.74
C VAL A 54 4.17 0.65 -3.12
N ALA A 55 5.37 0.52 -3.68
CA ALA A 55 6.42 -0.36 -3.17
C ALA A 55 6.75 -0.03 -1.72
N LYS A 56 6.94 1.26 -1.41
CA LYS A 56 7.17 1.73 -0.04
C LYS A 56 6.06 1.27 0.90
N VAL A 57 4.80 1.59 0.58
CA VAL A 57 3.68 1.30 1.47
C VAL A 57 3.51 -0.21 1.66
N LYS A 58 3.46 -0.98 0.57
CA LYS A 58 3.23 -2.42 0.64
C LYS A 58 4.37 -3.17 1.32
N CYS A 59 5.63 -2.85 1.02
CA CYS A 59 6.75 -3.53 1.67
C CYS A 59 6.78 -3.27 3.18
N VAL A 60 6.54 -2.02 3.61
CA VAL A 60 6.60 -1.66 5.01
C VAL A 60 5.41 -2.21 5.80
N GLU A 61 4.18 -2.01 5.31
CA GLU A 61 2.98 -2.45 6.03
C GLU A 61 2.89 -3.99 6.11
N GLU A 62 3.24 -4.72 5.04
CA GLU A 62 3.24 -6.20 5.06
C GLU A 62 4.34 -6.74 5.99
N SER A 63 5.52 -6.11 6.01
CA SER A 63 6.59 -6.51 6.94
C SER A 63 6.17 -6.29 8.41
N ILE A 64 5.54 -5.15 8.71
CA ILE A 64 5.03 -4.87 10.05
C ILE A 64 3.95 -5.90 10.44
N ASP A 65 2.98 -6.17 9.57
CA ASP A 65 1.90 -7.14 9.83
C ASP A 65 2.44 -8.53 10.10
N LEU A 66 3.29 -9.06 9.20
CA LEU A 66 3.84 -10.40 9.32
C LEU A 66 4.73 -10.55 10.57
N CYS A 67 5.57 -9.55 10.88
CA CYS A 67 6.36 -9.56 12.11
C CYS A 67 5.49 -9.49 13.37
N HIS A 68 4.42 -8.68 13.37
CA HIS A 68 3.47 -8.61 14.48
C HIS A 68 2.74 -9.94 14.69
N ARG A 69 2.28 -10.57 13.61
CA ARG A 69 1.62 -11.88 13.67
C ARG A 69 2.59 -12.94 14.17
N LEU A 70 3.82 -12.97 13.68
CA LEU A 70 4.84 -13.92 14.14
C LEU A 70 5.15 -13.72 15.63
N GLN A 71 5.24 -12.47 16.09
CA GLN A 71 5.43 -12.13 17.51
C GLN A 71 4.32 -12.75 18.38
N ASN A 72 3.07 -12.67 17.93
CA ASN A 72 1.93 -13.25 18.66
C ASN A 72 1.96 -14.78 18.68
N GLU A 73 2.42 -15.42 17.61
CA GLU A 73 2.51 -16.89 17.52
C GLU A 73 3.61 -17.48 18.42
N VAL A 74 4.73 -16.78 18.60
CA VAL A 74 5.83 -17.25 19.47
C VAL A 74 5.67 -16.82 20.93
N GLY A 75 4.68 -15.97 21.23
CA GLY A 75 4.31 -15.56 22.58
C GLY A 75 5.44 -14.89 23.35
N SER A 76 5.62 -15.27 24.62
CA SER A 76 6.61 -14.66 25.52
C SER A 76 8.05 -14.81 25.04
N TYR A 77 8.34 -15.75 24.12
CA TYR A 77 9.66 -15.86 23.52
C TYR A 77 10.06 -14.58 22.79
N ALA A 78 9.13 -13.89 22.12
CA ALA A 78 9.41 -12.62 21.46
C ALA A 78 9.76 -11.47 22.41
N LEU A 79 9.54 -11.64 23.72
CA LEU A 79 9.91 -10.65 24.74
C LEU A 79 11.34 -10.89 25.27
N MET A 80 11.97 -12.01 24.90
CA MET A 80 13.34 -12.32 25.32
C MET A 80 14.35 -11.58 24.45
N GLY A 81 15.43 -11.10 25.07
CA GLY A 81 16.53 -10.48 24.34
C GLY A 81 17.28 -11.47 23.45
N GLY A 82 17.77 -10.99 22.30
CA GLY A 82 18.53 -11.80 21.34
C GLY A 82 17.66 -12.69 20.43
N THR A 83 16.36 -12.40 20.32
CA THR A 83 15.43 -13.14 19.47
C THR A 83 15.21 -12.47 18.11
N GLY A 84 15.68 -11.24 17.94
CA GLY A 84 15.51 -10.42 16.74
C GLY A 84 14.26 -9.54 16.78
N PHE A 85 13.27 -9.83 17.63
CA PHE A 85 12.06 -9.01 17.77
C PHE A 85 12.34 -7.62 18.34
N GLU A 86 13.45 -7.43 19.04
CA GLU A 86 13.93 -6.12 19.47
C GLU A 86 14.21 -5.16 18.30
N GLN A 87 14.37 -5.66 17.08
CA GLN A 87 14.64 -4.86 15.89
C GLN A 87 13.35 -4.39 15.18
N LYS A 88 12.17 -4.81 15.65
CA LYS A 88 10.88 -4.46 15.02
C LYS A 88 10.60 -2.96 14.99
N ASP A 89 11.20 -2.21 15.92
CA ASP A 89 11.07 -0.76 15.97
C ASP A 89 11.63 -0.08 14.71
N PHE A 90 12.62 -0.69 14.04
CA PHE A 90 13.10 -0.20 12.74
C PHE A 90 12.01 -0.21 11.68
N LEU A 91 11.17 -1.27 11.62
CA LEU A 91 10.05 -1.32 10.69
C LEU A 91 9.02 -0.24 10.99
N THR A 92 8.80 0.07 12.28
CA THR A 92 7.95 1.17 12.70
C THR A 92 8.51 2.52 12.25
N CYS A 93 9.83 2.73 12.32
CA CYS A 93 10.46 3.91 11.75
C CYS A 93 10.23 4.02 10.24
N CYS A 94 10.36 2.91 9.49
CA CYS A 94 10.12 2.87 8.04
C CYS A 94 8.68 3.24 7.65
N LYS A 95 7.71 3.03 8.55
CA LYS A 95 6.32 3.47 8.33
C LYS A 95 6.21 4.98 8.12
N PHE A 96 7.02 5.74 8.86
CA PHE A 96 7.01 7.21 8.84
C PHE A 96 8.10 7.82 7.95
N ALA A 97 9.21 7.12 7.77
CA ALA A 97 10.30 7.55 6.91
C ALA A 97 9.83 7.73 5.46
N GLU A 98 10.36 8.76 4.80
CA GLU A 98 10.09 9.08 3.38
C GLU A 98 8.60 9.30 3.04
N GLY A 99 7.81 9.61 4.07
CA GLY A 99 6.37 9.86 3.99
C GLY A 99 5.57 8.78 4.71
N ASP A 100 4.75 9.19 5.68
CA ASP A 100 3.87 8.29 6.41
C ASP A 100 3.00 7.45 5.45
N SER A 101 2.92 6.14 5.69
CA SER A 101 2.16 5.21 4.83
C SER A 101 0.71 5.63 4.61
N ARG A 102 0.01 6.09 5.66
CA ARG A 102 -1.39 6.53 5.57
C ARG A 102 -1.51 7.83 4.77
N ILE A 103 -0.56 8.75 4.93
CA ILE A 103 -0.55 9.99 4.16
C ILE A 103 -0.28 9.70 2.67
N LEU A 104 0.62 8.77 2.35
CA LEU A 104 0.85 8.32 0.98
C LEU A 104 -0.38 7.65 0.38
N MET A 105 -1.06 6.77 1.12
CA MET A 105 -2.32 6.16 0.70
C MET A 105 -3.38 7.21 0.39
N GLN A 106 -3.56 8.21 1.28
CA GLN A 106 -4.50 9.31 1.02
C GLN A 106 -4.12 10.12 -0.22
N LYS A 107 -2.82 10.38 -0.43
CA LYS A 107 -2.35 11.07 -1.62
C LYS A 107 -2.70 10.30 -2.89
N MET A 108 -2.44 8.99 -2.94
CA MET A 108 -2.78 8.14 -4.09
C MET A 108 -4.27 8.23 -4.44
N VAL A 109 -5.14 8.19 -3.42
CA VAL A 109 -6.60 8.31 -3.63
C VAL A 109 -6.98 9.70 -4.13
N ARG A 110 -6.38 10.77 -3.59
CA ARG A 110 -6.62 12.14 -4.06
C ARG A 110 -6.22 12.31 -5.52
N ASP A 111 -5.06 11.80 -5.90
CA ASP A 111 -4.56 11.88 -7.27
C ASP A 111 -5.47 11.08 -8.21
N ARG A 112 -5.88 9.88 -7.80
CA ARG A 112 -6.80 9.06 -8.59
C ARG A 112 -8.19 9.68 -8.75
N LEU A 113 -8.77 10.25 -7.69
CA LEU A 113 -10.06 10.94 -7.78
C LEU A 113 -9.99 12.15 -8.73
N ARG A 114 -8.88 12.89 -8.72
CA ARG A 114 -8.67 14.01 -9.66
C ARG A 114 -8.61 13.53 -11.11
N GLU A 115 -7.99 12.39 -11.36
CA GLU A 115 -7.95 11.77 -12.69
C GLU A 115 -9.35 11.29 -13.11
N PHE A 116 -10.06 10.60 -12.21
CA PHE A 116 -11.43 10.14 -12.44
C PHE A 116 -12.36 11.30 -12.79
N GLN A 117 -12.31 12.41 -12.05
CA GLN A 117 -13.13 13.61 -12.31
C GLN A 117 -12.85 14.28 -13.67
N LYS A 118 -11.66 14.08 -14.23
CA LYS A 118 -11.29 14.57 -15.57
C LYS A 118 -11.62 13.56 -16.68
N SER A 119 -11.80 12.30 -16.32
CA SER A 119 -12.02 11.21 -17.27
C SER A 119 -13.51 11.07 -17.59
N ALA A 120 -13.84 10.91 -18.86
CA ALA A 120 -15.22 10.69 -19.33
C ALA A 120 -15.48 9.19 -19.56
N ILE A 121 -15.20 8.35 -18.56
CA ILE A 121 -15.40 6.90 -18.66
C ILE A 121 -16.91 6.59 -18.61
N PRO A 122 -17.50 5.98 -19.65
CA PRO A 122 -18.90 5.58 -19.62
C PRO A 122 -19.17 4.60 -18.48
N LYS A 123 -20.35 4.71 -17.84
CA LYS A 123 -20.75 3.82 -16.73
C LYS A 123 -20.70 2.33 -17.08
N SER A 124 -20.86 1.98 -18.36
CA SER A 124 -20.76 0.59 -18.86
C SER A 124 -19.36 -0.02 -18.76
N GLU A 125 -18.33 0.82 -18.62
CA GLU A 125 -16.91 0.40 -18.59
C GLU A 125 -16.30 0.53 -17.19
N TRP A 126 -17.12 0.80 -16.17
CA TRP A 126 -16.63 0.99 -14.81
C TRP A 126 -16.20 -0.33 -14.19
N ASP A 127 -14.93 -0.41 -13.80
CA ASP A 127 -14.39 -1.45 -12.94
C ASP A 127 -14.68 -1.15 -11.46
N GLU A 128 -14.20 -2.03 -10.56
CA GLU A 128 -14.33 -1.88 -9.11
C GLU A 128 -13.76 -0.55 -8.62
N GLU A 129 -12.55 -0.19 -9.08
CA GLU A 129 -11.86 1.04 -8.68
C GLU A 129 -12.65 2.29 -9.11
N THR A 130 -13.21 2.28 -10.32
CA THR A 130 -14.01 3.38 -10.87
C THR A 130 -15.33 3.54 -10.11
N HIS A 131 -15.99 2.43 -9.74
CA HIS A 131 -17.18 2.47 -8.88
C HIS A 131 -16.88 3.07 -7.50
N MET A 132 -15.77 2.67 -6.88
CA MET A 132 -15.34 3.23 -5.59
C MET A 132 -15.02 4.72 -5.70
N CYS A 133 -14.34 5.15 -6.77
CA CYS A 133 -14.07 6.56 -7.04
C CYS A 133 -15.37 7.37 -7.17
N ALA A 134 -16.35 6.86 -7.94
CA ALA A 134 -17.63 7.52 -8.13
C ALA A 134 -18.41 7.65 -6.82
N ASN A 135 -18.48 6.58 -6.03
CA ASN A 135 -19.17 6.57 -4.74
C ASN A 135 -18.53 7.55 -3.74
N LEU A 136 -17.20 7.53 -3.63
CA LEU A 136 -16.47 8.43 -2.74
C LEU A 136 -16.62 9.90 -3.18
N ALA A 137 -16.51 10.17 -4.48
CA ALA A 137 -16.71 11.51 -5.04
C ALA A 137 -18.13 12.04 -4.77
N GLN A 138 -19.15 11.19 -4.90
CA GLN A 138 -20.54 11.54 -4.61
C GLN A 138 -20.71 11.91 -3.12
N LYS A 139 -20.25 11.06 -2.19
CA LYS A 139 -20.37 11.31 -0.75
C LYS A 139 -19.66 12.60 -0.32
N ILE A 140 -18.46 12.83 -0.85
CA ILE A 140 -17.73 14.08 -0.60
C ILE A 140 -18.51 15.28 -1.13
N ALA A 141 -19.09 15.20 -2.33
CA ALA A 141 -19.86 16.29 -2.91
C ALA A 141 -21.15 16.58 -2.12
N GLU A 142 -21.87 15.55 -1.67
CA GLU A 142 -23.06 15.67 -0.82
C GLU A 142 -22.72 16.36 0.51
N GLU A 143 -21.62 15.98 1.15
CA GLU A 143 -21.20 16.59 2.41
C GLU A 143 -20.74 18.04 2.24
N VAL A 144 -19.99 18.32 1.17
CA VAL A 144 -19.57 19.69 0.83
C VAL A 144 -20.79 20.56 0.55
N HIS A 145 -21.81 20.05 -0.13
CA HIS A 145 -23.06 20.79 -0.35
C HIS A 145 -23.81 21.03 0.96
N ARG A 146 -23.77 20.09 1.91
CA ARG A 146 -24.46 20.19 3.20
C ARG A 146 -23.79 21.15 4.19
N ALA A 147 -22.47 21.02 4.37
CA ALA A 147 -21.72 21.68 5.45
C ALA A 147 -20.66 22.69 4.96
N GLY A 148 -20.32 22.68 3.66
CA GLY A 148 -19.31 23.58 3.08
C GLY A 148 -17.86 23.22 3.38
N ASP A 149 -17.60 22.21 4.23
CA ASP A 149 -16.25 21.81 4.64
C ASP A 149 -15.76 20.56 3.90
N LYS A 150 -14.89 20.79 2.91
CA LYS A 150 -14.29 19.73 2.09
C LYS A 150 -13.30 18.85 2.86
N GLN A 151 -12.60 19.38 3.85
CA GLN A 151 -11.64 18.60 4.61
C GLN A 151 -12.37 17.68 5.57
N LYS A 152 -13.39 18.19 6.26
CA LYS A 152 -14.28 17.36 7.06
C LYS A 152 -14.96 16.27 6.24
N ALA A 153 -15.46 16.60 5.04
CA ALA A 153 -16.06 15.62 4.14
C ALA A 153 -15.10 14.48 3.77
N TRP A 154 -13.82 14.79 3.60
CA TRP A 154 -12.78 13.78 3.35
C TRP A 154 -12.54 12.91 4.59
N ASP A 155 -12.38 13.55 5.75
CA ASP A 155 -12.05 12.87 7.01
C ASP A 155 -13.20 11.97 7.47
N ASP A 156 -14.45 12.36 7.25
CA ASP A 156 -15.62 11.53 7.54
C ASP A 156 -15.68 10.26 6.67
N GLN A 157 -14.99 10.24 5.53
CA GLN A 157 -14.92 9.10 4.59
C GLN A 157 -13.59 8.32 4.66
N TRP A 158 -12.83 8.48 5.75
CA TRP A 158 -11.48 7.88 5.88
C TRP A 158 -11.43 6.37 5.60
N VAL A 159 -12.46 5.61 6.00
CA VAL A 159 -12.52 4.15 5.77
C VAL A 159 -12.52 3.83 4.27
N GLU A 160 -13.34 4.54 3.51
CA GLU A 160 -13.49 4.36 2.06
C GLU A 160 -12.25 4.83 1.31
N VAL A 161 -11.61 5.89 1.81
CA VAL A 161 -10.32 6.35 1.31
C VAL A 161 -9.27 5.24 1.42
N TYR A 162 -9.09 4.63 2.60
CA TYR A 162 -8.09 3.56 2.72
C TYR A 162 -8.47 2.29 1.96
N ALA A 163 -9.76 1.93 1.92
CA ALA A 163 -10.23 0.81 1.11
C ALA A 163 -9.91 1.01 -0.39
N LEU A 164 -10.17 2.21 -0.92
CA LEU A 164 -9.84 2.56 -2.30
C LEU A 164 -8.32 2.57 -2.53
N SER A 165 -7.52 3.00 -1.55
CA SER A 165 -6.07 2.97 -1.69
C SER A 165 -5.51 1.55 -1.87
N GLU A 166 -6.07 0.53 -1.21
CA GLU A 166 -5.66 -0.86 -1.40
C GLU A 166 -5.97 -1.35 -2.82
N VAL A 167 -7.14 -0.99 -3.36
CA VAL A 167 -7.51 -1.32 -4.75
C VAL A 167 -6.56 -0.66 -5.74
N ILE A 168 -6.26 0.63 -5.54
CA ILE A 168 -5.31 1.38 -6.37
C ILE A 168 -3.92 0.75 -6.33
N MET A 169 -3.42 0.40 -5.13
CA MET A 169 -2.11 -0.23 -4.98
C MET A 169 -2.05 -1.59 -5.68
N LYS A 170 -3.09 -2.42 -5.51
CA LYS A 170 -3.20 -3.73 -6.17
C LYS A 170 -3.20 -3.61 -7.70
N ARG A 171 -4.01 -2.68 -8.25
CA ARG A 171 -4.04 -2.38 -9.69
C ARG A 171 -2.68 -1.91 -10.17
N THR A 172 -2.05 -0.99 -9.44
CA THR A 172 -0.74 -0.41 -9.80
C THR A 172 0.32 -1.49 -9.86
N MET A 173 0.41 -2.36 -8.86
CA MET A 173 1.33 -3.50 -8.87
C MET A 173 1.08 -4.42 -10.07
N ALA A 174 -0.17 -4.81 -10.32
CA ALA A 174 -0.52 -5.70 -11.43
C ALA A 174 -0.18 -5.09 -12.80
N ALA A 175 -0.60 -3.85 -13.04
CA ALA A 175 -0.36 -3.14 -14.29
C ALA A 175 1.14 -2.90 -14.53
N TYR A 176 1.86 -2.47 -13.50
CA TYR A 176 3.29 -2.20 -13.60
C TYR A 176 4.10 -3.48 -13.79
N MET A 177 3.70 -4.61 -13.20
CA MET A 177 4.37 -5.89 -13.45
C MET A 177 4.08 -6.42 -14.87
N ALA A 178 2.90 -6.16 -15.42
CA ALA A 178 2.53 -6.57 -16.77
C ALA A 178 3.19 -5.76 -17.89
N SER A 179 3.60 -4.51 -17.64
CA SER A 179 4.27 -3.67 -18.64
C SER A 179 5.72 -4.11 -18.85
N GLY A 180 6.01 -4.83 -19.93
CA GLY A 180 7.36 -5.32 -20.29
C GLY A 180 8.24 -4.28 -20.97
#